data_AF-A0A1W9QLV2-F1
#
_entry.id   AF-A0A1W9QLV2-F1
#
_cell.length_a   1.000
_cell.length_b   1.000
_cell.length_c   1.000
_cell.angle_alpha   90.00
_cell.angle_beta   90.00
_cell.angle_gamma   90.00
#
_symmetry.space_group_name_H-M   'P 1'
#
loop_
_entity.id
_entity.type
_entity.pdbx_description
1 polymer ?
#
loop_
_entity_poly.entity_id
_entity_poly.type
_entity_poly.pdbx_seq_one_letter_code
_entity_poly.pdbx_strand_id
1 'polypeptide(L)' 'MRWRIVKSGKLSPAENMALDEAIMQGIITGKSEPTIRFYDWDPPTLSFGYHQSFENEIDTSEADKFGFGYIRRPTGGR' A
#
# COMPACT_ATOMS: atom_id res chain seq x y z
N MET A 1 18.92 15.62 11.49
CA MET A 1 17.87 14.65 11.09
C MET A 1 18.26 14.08 9.74
N ARG A 2 18.33 12.75 9.60
CA ARG A 2 18.67 12.07 8.35
C ARG A 2 17.41 11.43 7.79
N TRP A 3 17.18 11.56 6.49
CA TRP A 3 16.06 10.90 5.81
C TRP A 3 16.55 9.68 5.05
N ARG A 4 15.80 8.58 5.15
CA ARG A 4 16.01 7.38 4.34
C ARG A 4 15.17 7.47 3.08
N ILE A 5 15.79 7.36 1.91
CA ILE A 5 15.09 7.23 0.63
C ILE A 5 15.08 5.76 0.23
N VAL A 6 13.89 5.18 0.03
CA VAL A 6 13.72 3.79 -0.41
C VAL A 6 13.07 3.76 -1.78
N LYS A 7 13.61 2.95 -2.69
CA LYS A 7 13.00 2.60 -3.97
C LYS A 7 12.71 1.10 -3.95
N SER A 8 11.48 0.72 -3.63
CA SER A 8 11.14 -0.69 -3.43
C SER A 8 10.76 -1.42 -4.72
N GLY A 9 10.67 -0.71 -5.85
CA GLY A 9 10.24 -1.29 -7.12
C GLY A 9 8.76 -1.65 -7.13
N LYS A 10 8.43 -2.57 -8.04
CA LYS A 10 7.10 -3.13 -8.22
C LYS A 10 6.89 -4.30 -7.26
N LEU A 11 5.83 -4.22 -6.45
CA LEU A 11 5.48 -5.25 -5.47
C LEU A 11 3.98 -5.53 -5.52
N SER A 12 3.58 -6.67 -4.97
CA SER A 12 2.18 -7.00 -4.81
C SER A 12 1.49 -6.05 -3.84
N PRO A 13 0.14 -5.99 -3.85
CA PRO A 13 -0.57 -5.07 -2.99
C PRO A 13 -0.34 -5.29 -1.51
N ALA A 14 -0.31 -6.56 -1.12
CA ALA A 14 -0.06 -6.97 0.25
C ALA A 14 1.37 -6.60 0.69
N GLU A 15 2.37 -6.84 -0.15
CA GLU A 15 3.76 -6.46 0.16
C GLU A 15 3.93 -4.95 0.30
N ASN A 16 3.29 -4.16 -0.58
CA ASN A 16 3.34 -2.71 -0.50
C ASN A 16 2.79 -2.19 0.84
N MET A 17 1.64 -2.70 1.28
CA MET A 17 1.04 -2.32 2.57
C MET A 17 1.85 -2.84 3.76
N ALA A 18 2.34 -4.08 3.70
CA ALA A 18 3.16 -4.66 4.76
C ALA A 18 4.46 -3.88 4.96
N LEU A 19 5.10 -3.43 3.87
CA LEU A 19 6.33 -2.64 3.96
C LEU A 19 6.07 -1.24 4.54
N ASP A 20 4.98 -0.59 4.16
CA ASP A 20 4.59 0.71 4.73
C ASP A 20 4.29 0.59 6.23
N GLU A 21 3.57 -0.46 6.65
CA GLU A 21 3.31 -0.75 8.05
C GLU A 21 4.62 -1.02 8.81
N ALA A 22 5.50 -1.86 8.28
CA ALA A 22 6.79 -2.16 8.92
C ALA A 22 7.67 -0.91 9.09
N ILE A 23 7.69 -0.02 8.08
CA ILE A 23 8.41 1.26 8.16
C ILE A 23 7.78 2.14 9.24
N MET A 24 6.45 2.27 9.27
CA MET A 24 5.74 3.06 10.27
C MET A 24 6.03 2.55 11.69
N GLN A 25 5.91 1.24 11.93
CA GLN A 25 6.23 0.62 13.21
C GLN A 25 7.70 0.81 13.60
N GLY A 26 8.61 0.71 12.63
CA GLY A 26 10.02 1.00 12.82
C GLY A 26 10.27 2.43 13.29
N ILE A 27 9.59 3.41 12.70
CA ILE A 27 9.71 4.83 13.08
C ILE A 27 9.15 5.05 14.50
N ILE A 28 7.97 4.51 14.80
CA ILE A 28 7.34 4.61 16.13
C ILE A 28 8.26 4.04 17.22
N THR A 29 8.92 2.93 16.94
CA THR A 29 9.83 2.26 17.89
C THR A 29 11.26 2.79 17.89
N GLY A 30 11.56 3.83 17.09
CA GLY A 30 12.90 4.40 16.96
C GLY A 30 13.92 3.49 16.25
N LYS A 31 13.47 2.42 15.60
CA LYS A 31 14.28 1.44 14.86
C LYS A 31 14.44 1.78 13.38
N SER A 32 13.77 2.83 12.89
CA SER A 32 13.88 3.31 11.52
C SER A 32 13.94 4.82 11.45
N GLU A 33 14.75 5.31 10.52
CA GLU A 33 14.80 6.72 10.15
C GLU A 33 13.47 7.17 9.49
N PRO A 34 13.09 8.45 9.60
CA PRO A 34 12.08 9.06 8.75
C PRO A 34 12.33 8.69 7.28
N THR A 35 11.30 8.15 6.63
CA THR A 35 11.46 7.48 5.32
C THR A 35 10.58 8.14 4.26
N ILE A 36 11.16 8.41 3.10
CA ILE A 36 10.43 8.68 1.86
C ILE A 36 10.60 7.43 0.99
N ARG A 37 9.47 6.85 0.58
CA ARG A 37 9.44 5.63 -0.21
C ARG A 37 8.80 5.88 -1.58
N PHE A 38 9.47 5.43 -2.62
CA PHE A 38 8.93 5.32 -3.99
C PHE A 38 8.66 3.86 -4.29
N TYR A 39 7.46 3.56 -4.74
CA TYR A 39 7.00 2.20 -5.03
C TYR A 39 6.02 2.21 -6.21
N ASP A 40 5.79 1.03 -6.76
CA ASP A 40 4.84 0.77 -7.83
C ASP A 40 4.11 -0.57 -7.55
N TRP A 41 3.05 -0.85 -8.28
CA TRP A 41 2.21 -2.03 -8.08
C TRP A 41 2.44 -3.07 -9.17
N ASP A 42 2.49 -4.34 -8.78
CA ASP A 42 2.43 -5.48 -9.70
C ASP A 42 1.68 -6.65 -9.04
N PRO A 43 0.45 -6.97 -9.50
CA PRO A 43 -0.23 -6.41 -10.67
C PRO A 43 -0.71 -4.96 -10.47
N PRO A 44 -1.18 -4.26 -11.54
CA PRO A 44 -1.95 -3.03 -11.39
C PRO A 44 -3.07 -3.23 -10.37
N THR A 45 -3.26 -2.26 -9.47
CA THR A 45 -4.02 -2.49 -8.24
C THR A 45 -4.98 -1.36 -7.92
N LEU A 46 -6.21 -1.75 -7.57
CA LEU A 46 -7.24 -0.89 -7.01
C LEU A 46 -7.02 -0.77 -5.50
N SER A 47 -6.70 0.43 -5.03
CA SER A 47 -6.59 0.68 -3.59
C SER A 47 -7.77 1.52 -3.12
N PHE A 48 -8.41 1.12 -2.01
CA PHE A 48 -9.52 1.87 -1.42
C PHE A 48 -9.20 2.24 0.02
N GLY A 49 -9.74 3.35 0.48
CA GLY A 49 -9.48 3.96 1.77
C GLY A 49 -10.14 3.23 2.93
N TYR A 50 -9.65 3.52 4.13
CA TYR A 50 -10.04 2.84 5.36
C TYR A 50 -11.57 2.82 5.61
N HIS A 51 -12.27 3.93 5.35
CA HIS A 51 -13.71 4.08 5.59
C HIS A 51 -14.59 3.75 4.38
N GLN A 52 -14.01 3.35 3.24
CA GLN A 52 -14.80 3.00 2.05
C GLN A 52 -15.35 1.56 2.18
N SER A 53 -16.56 1.33 1.67
CA SER A 53 -17.17 -0.01 1.62
C SER A 53 -16.49 -0.82 0.53
N PHE A 54 -16.13 -2.06 0.83
CA PHE A 54 -15.43 -2.90 -0.14
C PHE A 54 -16.33 -3.20 -1.35
N GLU A 55 -17.60 -3.50 -1.08
CA GLU A 55 -18.60 -3.90 -2.07
C GLU A 55 -18.97 -2.76 -3.03
N ASN A 56 -18.86 -1.51 -2.58
CA ASN A 56 -19.16 -0.34 -3.39
C ASN A 56 -17.97 0.14 -4.24
N GLU A 57 -16.73 -0.16 -3.82
CA GLU A 57 -15.53 0.32 -4.49
C GLU A 57 -14.92 -0.73 -5.43
N ILE A 58 -15.09 -2.02 -5.13
CA ILE A 58 -14.40 -3.11 -5.82
C ILE A 58 -15.41 -4.11 -6.38
N ASP A 59 -15.53 -4.15 -7.70
CA ASP A 59 -16.07 -5.30 -8.42
C ASP A 59 -14.97 -6.37 -8.54
N THR A 60 -15.02 -7.36 -7.65
CA THR A 60 -14.03 -8.45 -7.62
C THR A 60 -14.06 -9.31 -8.88
N SER A 61 -15.24 -9.50 -9.49
CA SER A 61 -15.37 -10.28 -10.73
C SER A 61 -14.62 -9.61 -11.88
N GLU A 62 -14.83 -8.30 -12.07
CA GLU A 62 -14.11 -7.57 -13.12
C GLU A 62 -12.62 -7.41 -12.77
N ALA A 63 -12.27 -7.19 -11.50
CA ALA A 63 -10.87 -7.12 -11.07
C ALA A 63 -10.11 -8.41 -11.40
N ASP A 64 -10.67 -9.57 -11.03
CA ASP A 64 -10.07 -10.89 -11.29
C ASP A 64 -9.96 -11.16 -12.80
N LYS A 65 -10.99 -10.82 -13.56
CA LYS A 65 -11.02 -10.97 -15.03
C LYS A 65 -9.93 -10.17 -15.74
N PHE A 66 -9.59 -8.98 -15.25
CA PHE A 66 -8.50 -8.15 -15.80
C PHE A 66 -7.16 -8.36 -15.10
N GLY A 67 -7.10 -9.24 -14.09
CA GLY A 67 -5.89 -9.52 -13.33
C GLY A 67 -5.43 -8.38 -12.43
N PHE A 68 -6.36 -7.52 -11.98
CA PHE A 68 -6.05 -6.45 -11.04
C PHE A 68 -6.00 -6.94 -9.60
N GLY A 69 -5.03 -6.43 -8.86
CA GLY A 69 -5.02 -6.55 -7.41
C GLY A 69 -6.02 -5.59 -6.77
N TYR A 70 -6.40 -5.85 -5.52
CA TYR A 70 -7.15 -4.89 -4.71
C TYR A 70 -6.71 -4.92 -3.26
N ILE A 71 -6.71 -3.75 -2.59
CA ILE A 71 -6.25 -3.65 -1.20
C ILE A 71 -6.88 -2.47 -0.45
N ARG A 72 -7.18 -2.66 0.83
CA ARG A 72 -7.59 -1.58 1.73
C ARG A 72 -6.36 -0.88 2.31
N ARG A 73 -6.28 0.44 2.14
CA ARG A 73 -5.25 1.25 2.78
C ARG A 73 -5.63 1.55 4.25
N PRO A 74 -4.66 1.59 5.18
CA PRO A 74 -4.92 1.98 6.57
C PRO A 74 -5.25 3.47 6.71
N THR A 75 -5.06 4.26 5.66
CA THR A 75 -5.35 5.69 5.61
C THR A 75 -6.70 5.97 4.93
N GLY A 76 -7.25 7.16 5.17
CA GLY A 76 -8.39 7.68 4.40
C GLY A 76 -8.07 7.96 2.92
N GLY A 77 -9.07 8.44 2.20
CA GLY A 77 -8.97 8.79 0.78
C GLY A 77 -10.34 8.94 0.13
N ARG A 78 -10.32 9.16 -1.19
CA ARG A 78 -11.43 8.93 -2.12
C ARG A 78 -10.94 7.98 -3.20
#